data_AF-A0AAJ0B1Y3-F1
#
_entry.id   AF-A0AAJ0B1Y3-F1
#
_cell.length_a   1.000
_cell.length_b   1.000
_cell.length_c   1.000
_cell.angle_alpha   90.00
_cell.angle_beta   90.00
_cell.angle_gamma   90.00
#
_symmetry.space_group_name_H-M   'P 1'
#
loop_
_entity.id
_entity.type
_entity.pdbx_description
1 polymer ?
#
loop_
_entity_poly.entity_id
_entity_poly.type
_entity_poly.pdbx_seq_one_letter_code
_entity_poly.pdbx_strand_id
1 'polypeptide(L)'
;MARIPIYPRATQRNPKLARHLEGVSHRKFFRAAIKNFILLQLLFLGLFSYIFGSLFQQGVRTHNLTIGFVDYDGGAIGAAVRRAYSSLQSDNFPTLIERPASDFPTPDDIYSDICGAEYWATLYVLPGASDRLHDALAGNGAQLFDRRNVMAYVWNEARYSSIVDQAIANNVATLSSTARIAYSTANGTGHVESILGANTTLAAVSLLADPWELVSIDIQPTSQGSRAIYNTVAIILIMMQEFFYLGIINGLHHNFQVYNKLRPSRIVLFRTMSSVAYCFVGSLCLAGAIWAFRSGWNVGGGQFMLTWMTLWLFAHLNFQTLDVFSVWLPLPYVPMALVAWVVFNVTSVILPLELSAAWYRVGYAFPAHNTYQTLMDIWSGGCNPHLYYTLPILFAWEVLSTVLAVLGVYRRSHYAALAEEAAQKQLNERIDTAVDFQRKLEREAREEEGNKAEEKEDVEQGASESTSEGRIRRELAEVIDKENEQIRREQTREMRAAPGFGPAFELPFRPEGSDDDA
;
A
#
# COMPACT_ATOMS: atom_id res chain seq x y z
N MET A 1 -49.86 19.96 -11.17
CA MET A 1 -48.43 20.14 -11.51
C MET A 1 -47.88 18.81 -12.01
N ALA A 2 -47.79 18.63 -13.33
CA ALA A 2 -47.13 17.45 -13.89
C ALA A 2 -45.63 17.60 -13.64
N ARG A 3 -45.04 16.65 -12.89
CA ARG A 3 -43.58 16.60 -12.72
C ARG A 3 -42.98 16.29 -14.09
N ILE A 4 -42.34 17.27 -14.71
CA ILE A 4 -41.50 17.05 -15.88
C ILE A 4 -40.39 16.09 -15.41
N PRO A 5 -40.31 14.86 -15.94
CA PRO A 5 -39.28 13.93 -15.52
C PRO A 5 -37.93 14.47 -15.98
N ILE A 6 -37.02 14.70 -15.02
CA ILE A 6 -35.66 15.23 -15.23
C ILE A 6 -34.86 14.32 -16.20
N TYR A 7 -35.17 13.02 -16.23
CA TYR A 7 -34.62 12.03 -17.16
C TYR A 7 -35.74 11.22 -17.84
N PRO A 8 -36.34 11.73 -18.93
CA PRO A 8 -37.56 11.18 -19.52
C PRO A 8 -37.40 9.74 -20.04
N ARG A 9 -36.21 9.37 -20.54
CA ARG A 9 -35.91 8.00 -20.99
C ARG A 9 -35.79 6.97 -19.86
N ALA A 10 -35.47 7.40 -18.64
CA ALA A 10 -35.40 6.48 -17.48
C ALA A 10 -36.79 6.00 -17.04
N THR A 11 -37.82 6.81 -17.28
CA THR A 11 -39.23 6.49 -16.99
C THR A 11 -39.96 5.81 -18.15
N GLN A 12 -39.39 5.79 -19.36
CA GLN A 12 -39.95 5.07 -20.49
C GLN A 12 -39.68 3.58 -20.33
N ARG A 13 -40.70 2.84 -19.90
CA ARG A 13 -40.64 1.38 -19.78
C ARG A 13 -40.60 0.78 -21.19
N ASN A 14 -39.41 0.46 -21.68
CA ASN A 14 -39.27 -0.15 -23.01
C ASN A 14 -39.90 -1.56 -23.00
N PRO A 15 -41.00 -1.80 -23.74
CA PRO A 15 -41.75 -3.06 -23.68
C PRO A 15 -40.95 -4.26 -24.21
N LYS A 16 -39.90 -4.03 -25.02
CA LYS A 16 -38.94 -5.08 -25.44
C LYS A 16 -38.03 -5.50 -24.28
N LEU A 17 -37.58 -4.55 -23.45
CA LEU A 17 -36.75 -4.80 -22.27
C LEU A 17 -37.56 -5.43 -21.12
N ALA A 18 -38.83 -5.04 -20.97
CA ALA A 18 -39.72 -5.60 -19.96
C ALA A 18 -39.94 -7.12 -20.13
N ARG A 19 -40.09 -7.61 -21.36
CA ARG A 19 -40.16 -9.05 -21.68
C ARG A 19 -38.86 -9.80 -21.40
N HIS A 20 -37.70 -9.16 -21.60
CA HIS A 20 -36.39 -9.76 -21.27
C HIS A 20 -36.10 -9.79 -19.76
N LEU A 21 -36.68 -8.85 -18.99
CA LEU A 21 -36.51 -8.75 -17.53
C LEU A 21 -37.41 -9.71 -16.73
N GLU A 22 -38.50 -10.23 -17.31
CA GLU A 22 -39.33 -11.27 -16.67
C GLU A 22 -38.54 -12.55 -16.35
N GLY A 23 -37.40 -12.78 -17.02
CA GLY A 23 -36.48 -13.89 -16.73
C GLY A 23 -35.38 -13.59 -15.69
N VAL A 24 -35.18 -12.32 -15.28
CA VAL A 24 -34.16 -11.96 -14.29
C VAL A 24 -34.74 -12.17 -12.89
N SER A 25 -34.48 -13.35 -12.33
CA SER A 25 -34.90 -13.67 -10.97
C SER A 25 -34.32 -12.66 -9.98
N HIS A 26 -35.15 -11.74 -9.47
CA HIS A 26 -34.80 -10.79 -8.41
C HIS A 26 -34.09 -11.49 -7.23
N ARG A 27 -34.47 -12.75 -6.94
CA ARG A 27 -33.84 -13.60 -5.93
C ARG A 27 -32.36 -13.90 -6.21
N LYS A 28 -31.97 -14.10 -7.48
CA LYS A 28 -30.56 -14.30 -7.86
C LYS A 28 -29.75 -13.02 -7.68
N PHE A 29 -30.30 -11.88 -8.06
CA PHE A 29 -29.67 -10.57 -7.86
C PHE A 29 -29.47 -10.28 -6.36
N PHE A 30 -30.53 -10.38 -5.54
CA PHE A 30 -30.44 -10.17 -4.09
C PHE A 30 -29.45 -11.13 -3.43
N ARG A 31 -29.44 -12.40 -3.84
CA ARG A 31 -28.46 -13.38 -3.31
C ARG A 31 -27.03 -13.00 -3.68
N ALA A 32 -26.77 -12.52 -4.90
CA ALA A 32 -25.44 -12.07 -5.31
C ALA A 32 -25.02 -10.78 -4.60
N ALA A 33 -25.94 -9.83 -4.41
CA ALA A 33 -25.71 -8.59 -3.67
C ALA A 33 -25.37 -8.88 -2.21
N ILE A 34 -26.15 -9.73 -1.52
CA ILE A 34 -25.90 -10.12 -0.12
C ILE A 34 -24.54 -10.83 0.01
N LYS A 35 -24.20 -11.74 -0.91
CA LYS A 35 -22.90 -12.41 -0.90
C LYS A 35 -21.74 -11.42 -1.00
N ASN A 36 -21.78 -10.50 -1.96
CA ASN A 36 -20.73 -9.47 -2.10
C ASN A 36 -20.69 -8.51 -0.91
N PHE A 37 -21.86 -8.15 -0.36
CA PHE A 37 -21.96 -7.32 0.84
C PHE A 37 -21.26 -7.96 2.05
N ILE A 38 -21.58 -9.22 2.36
CA ILE A 38 -20.95 -9.95 3.47
C ILE A 38 -19.45 -10.08 3.23
N LEU A 39 -19.04 -10.45 2.02
CA LEU A 39 -17.64 -10.62 1.67
C LEU A 39 -16.83 -9.33 1.85
N LEU A 40 -17.33 -8.19 1.35
CA LEU A 40 -16.68 -6.89 1.54
C LEU A 40 -16.65 -6.49 3.01
N GLN A 41 -17.74 -6.70 3.75
CA GLN A 41 -17.78 -6.36 5.18
C GLN A 41 -16.75 -7.17 5.97
N LEU A 42 -16.61 -8.46 5.70
CA LEU A 42 -15.61 -9.32 6.32
C LEU A 42 -14.18 -8.92 5.93
N LEU A 43 -13.95 -8.56 4.66
CA LEU A 43 -12.67 -8.05 4.19
C LEU A 43 -12.28 -6.79 4.96
N PHE A 44 -13.12 -5.75 4.96
CA PHE A 44 -12.83 -4.50 5.65
C PHE A 44 -12.70 -4.68 7.16
N LEU A 45 -13.52 -5.54 7.76
CA LEU A 45 -13.35 -5.91 9.17
C LEU A 45 -11.96 -6.51 9.43
N GLY A 46 -11.51 -7.44 8.58
CA GLY A 46 -10.18 -8.03 8.65
C GLY A 46 -9.07 -7.01 8.47
N LEU A 47 -9.19 -6.09 7.52
CA LEU A 47 -8.22 -5.02 7.27
C LEU A 47 -8.17 -4.01 8.42
N PHE A 48 -9.31 -3.60 8.98
CA PHE A 48 -9.35 -2.76 10.17
C PHE A 48 -8.71 -3.47 11.37
N SER A 49 -9.01 -4.76 11.56
CA SER A 49 -8.42 -5.57 12.62
C SER A 49 -6.90 -5.71 12.44
N TYR A 50 -6.43 -5.77 11.18
CA TYR A 50 -5.00 -5.81 10.87
C TYR A 50 -4.31 -4.49 11.23
N ILE A 51 -4.85 -3.35 10.77
CA ILE A 51 -4.29 -2.02 11.08
C ILE A 51 -4.31 -1.78 12.59
N PHE A 52 -5.48 -1.86 13.23
CA PHE A 52 -5.60 -1.56 14.65
C PHE A 52 -4.85 -2.57 15.51
N GLY A 53 -4.84 -3.85 15.13
CA GLY A 53 -4.07 -4.87 15.84
C GLY A 53 -2.57 -4.66 15.77
N SER A 54 -2.05 -4.13 14.64
CA SER A 54 -0.62 -3.78 14.52
C SER A 54 -0.22 -2.63 15.46
N LEU A 55 -1.12 -1.69 15.70
CA LEU A 55 -0.94 -0.53 16.58
C LEU A 55 -1.33 -0.83 18.04
N PHE A 56 -2.03 -1.93 18.28
CA PHE A 56 -2.58 -2.26 19.58
C PHE A 56 -1.47 -2.50 20.59
N GLN A 57 -1.57 -1.83 21.75
CA GLN A 57 -0.61 -1.89 22.84
C GLN A 57 0.83 -1.51 22.45
N GLN A 58 1.00 -0.57 21.50
CA GLN A 58 2.34 -0.05 21.18
C GLN A 58 3.07 0.51 22.40
N GLY A 59 2.36 1.15 23.34
CA GLY A 59 2.96 1.70 24.57
C GLY A 59 3.63 0.65 25.45
N VAL A 60 2.98 -0.49 25.68
CA VAL A 60 3.50 -1.62 26.49
C VAL A 60 4.67 -2.33 25.80
N ARG A 61 4.95 -2.02 24.54
CA ARG A 61 6.06 -2.59 23.79
C ARG A 61 7.22 -1.62 23.63
N THR A 62 7.17 -0.48 24.31
CA THR A 62 8.24 0.53 24.28
C THR A 62 9.56 -0.05 24.80
N HIS A 63 9.52 -1.07 25.68
CA HIS A 63 10.71 -1.82 26.11
C HIS A 63 11.52 -2.45 24.96
N ASN A 64 10.93 -2.70 23.80
CA ASN A 64 11.66 -3.19 22.62
C ASN A 64 12.59 -2.13 22.01
N LEU A 65 12.38 -0.84 22.33
CA LEU A 65 13.28 0.23 21.92
C LEU A 65 14.49 0.24 22.87
N THR A 66 15.68 0.14 22.31
CA THR A 66 16.95 0.13 23.06
C THR A 66 17.56 1.52 23.12
N ILE A 67 17.96 1.94 24.32
CA ILE A 67 18.72 3.16 24.57
C ILE A 67 20.08 2.75 25.16
N GLY A 68 21.17 3.16 24.53
CA GLY A 68 22.51 2.96 25.07
C GLY A 68 22.76 3.88 26.26
N PHE A 69 23.47 3.42 27.29
CA PHE A 69 23.94 4.24 28.39
C PHE A 69 25.45 4.08 28.58
N VAL A 70 26.17 5.20 28.54
CA VAL A 70 27.64 5.23 28.72
C VAL A 70 28.00 6.20 29.84
N ASP A 71 28.64 5.68 30.88
CA ASP A 71 29.08 6.46 32.03
C ASP A 71 30.59 6.71 31.96
N TYR A 72 31.00 7.86 31.41
CA TYR A 72 32.41 8.28 31.39
C TYR A 72 32.89 8.84 32.74
N ASP A 73 31.95 9.13 33.64
CA ASP A 73 32.21 9.74 34.93
C ASP A 73 32.48 8.68 36.00
N GLY A 74 31.71 7.59 35.99
CA GLY A 74 31.78 6.53 37.00
C GLY A 74 31.33 6.98 38.40
N GLY A 75 30.75 8.18 38.49
CA GLY A 75 30.49 8.89 39.75
C GLY A 75 29.02 8.85 40.21
N ALA A 76 28.71 9.78 41.10
CA ALA A 76 27.38 9.91 41.71
C ALA A 76 26.25 10.17 40.69
N ILE A 77 26.54 10.88 39.60
CA ILE A 77 25.58 11.18 38.53
C ILE A 77 25.23 9.90 37.75
N GLY A 78 26.23 9.11 37.35
CA GLY A 78 25.98 7.80 36.72
C GLY A 78 25.21 6.85 37.64
N ALA A 79 25.54 6.81 38.93
CA ALA A 79 24.78 6.05 39.93
C ALA A 79 23.33 6.53 40.08
N ALA A 80 23.07 7.84 39.94
CA ALA A 80 21.73 8.41 39.97
C ALA A 80 20.91 8.01 38.73
N VAL A 81 21.53 7.94 37.54
CA VAL A 81 20.88 7.43 36.32
C VAL A 81 20.48 5.96 36.47
N ARG A 82 21.38 5.10 36.99
CA ARG A 82 21.07 3.68 37.26
C ARG A 82 19.90 3.52 38.23
N ARG A 83 19.87 4.32 39.31
CA ARG A 83 18.76 4.35 40.27
C ARG A 83 17.46 4.82 39.64
N ALA A 84 17.51 5.89 38.83
CA ALA A 84 16.34 6.38 38.10
C ALA A 84 15.77 5.33 37.15
N TYR A 85 16.64 4.68 36.37
CA TYR A 85 16.21 3.61 35.47
C TYR A 85 15.55 2.46 36.23
N SER A 86 16.12 2.01 37.36
CA SER A 86 15.52 0.95 38.18
C SER A 86 14.10 1.26 38.67
N SER A 87 13.75 2.55 38.82
CA SER A 87 12.41 2.99 39.21
C SER A 87 11.44 3.16 38.02
N LEU A 88 11.97 3.38 36.82
CA LEU A 88 11.19 3.61 35.59
C LEU A 88 11.05 2.34 34.73
N GLN A 89 11.91 1.35 34.96
CA GLN A 89 11.94 0.10 34.22
C GLN A 89 10.56 -0.57 34.25
N SER A 90 9.93 -0.61 33.08
CA SER A 90 8.61 -1.19 32.88
C SER A 90 8.43 -1.48 31.40
N ASP A 91 7.38 -2.22 31.06
CA ASP A 91 7.01 -2.51 29.67
C ASP A 91 6.77 -1.24 28.83
N ASN A 92 6.40 -0.12 29.49
CA ASN A 92 6.13 1.17 28.86
C ASN A 92 7.36 2.07 28.72
N PHE A 93 8.55 1.62 29.13
CA PHE A 93 9.77 2.40 29.09
C PHE A 93 10.84 1.71 28.23
N PRO A 94 11.63 2.43 27.42
CA PRO A 94 12.71 1.85 26.61
C PRO A 94 13.72 1.07 27.47
N THR A 95 14.28 0.00 26.91
CA THR A 95 15.32 -0.76 27.61
C THR A 95 16.63 0.01 27.59
N LEU A 96 17.18 0.32 28.77
CA LEU A 96 18.48 0.98 28.90
C LEU A 96 19.57 -0.08 28.96
N ILE A 97 20.49 -0.06 28.00
CA ILE A 97 21.61 -1.00 27.90
C ILE A 97 22.88 -0.25 28.27
N GLU A 98 23.43 -0.58 29.43
CA GLU A 98 24.70 0.00 29.88
C GLU A 98 25.88 -0.64 29.15
N ARG A 99 26.76 0.21 28.60
CA ARG A 99 28.01 -0.19 27.95
C ARG A 99 29.18 0.50 28.63
N PRO A 100 30.33 -0.19 28.76
CA PRO A 100 31.50 0.42 29.35
C PRO A 100 32.03 1.55 28.46
N ALA A 101 32.55 2.60 29.08
CA ALA A 101 33.17 3.71 28.36
C ALA A 101 34.38 3.29 27.48
N SER A 102 34.98 2.13 27.75
CA SER A 102 36.04 1.55 26.92
C SER A 102 35.59 1.18 25.51
N ASP A 103 34.30 0.88 25.32
CA ASP A 103 33.73 0.54 24.02
C ASP A 103 33.51 1.79 23.16
N PHE A 104 33.50 2.97 23.81
CA PHE A 104 33.28 4.28 23.20
C PHE A 104 34.40 5.26 23.59
N PRO A 105 35.67 5.01 23.21
CA PRO A 105 36.77 5.89 23.59
C PRO A 105 36.62 7.31 23.05
N THR A 106 35.90 7.49 21.93
CA THR A 106 35.58 8.80 21.36
C THR A 106 34.08 9.01 21.25
N PRO A 107 33.58 10.26 21.38
CA PRO A 107 32.19 10.56 21.10
C PRO A 107 31.75 10.11 19.70
N ASP A 108 32.65 10.13 18.71
CA ASP A 108 32.44 9.67 17.32
C ASP A 108 31.94 8.21 17.25
N ASP A 109 32.38 7.35 18.17
CA ASP A 109 31.94 5.96 18.25
C ASP A 109 30.44 5.85 18.61
N ILE A 110 29.94 6.76 19.45
CA ILE A 110 28.50 6.85 19.78
C ILE A 110 27.69 7.25 18.54
N TYR A 111 28.21 8.17 17.73
CA TYR A 111 27.54 8.56 16.49
C TYR A 111 27.46 7.37 15.53
N SER A 112 28.54 6.60 15.38
CA SER A 112 28.58 5.41 14.51
C SER A 112 27.52 4.37 14.90
N ASP A 113 27.36 4.07 16.19
CA ASP A 113 26.40 3.06 16.66
C ASP A 113 24.93 3.47 16.45
N ILE A 114 24.63 4.76 16.62
CA ILE A 114 23.31 5.31 16.33
C ILE A 114 23.05 5.30 14.82
N CYS A 115 24.09 5.62 14.03
CA CYS A 115 24.05 5.54 12.58
C CYS A 115 23.83 4.11 12.10
N GLY A 116 24.41 3.14 12.80
CA GLY A 116 24.25 1.70 12.62
C GLY A 116 22.87 1.15 12.97
N ALA A 117 21.98 1.98 13.54
CA ALA A 117 20.65 1.63 13.99
C ALA A 117 20.61 0.57 15.13
N GLU A 118 21.72 0.35 15.86
CA GLU A 118 21.79 -0.57 17.01
C GLU A 118 21.01 -0.02 18.22
N TYR A 119 21.09 1.30 18.42
CA TYR A 119 20.38 2.02 19.46
C TYR A 119 19.50 3.12 18.86
N TRP A 120 18.36 3.37 19.49
CA TRP A 120 17.48 4.48 19.11
C TRP A 120 18.01 5.83 19.63
N ALA A 121 18.69 5.80 20.77
CA ALA A 121 19.45 6.91 21.32
C ALA A 121 20.54 6.36 22.24
N THR A 122 21.57 7.16 22.49
CA THR A 122 22.59 6.86 23.49
C THR A 122 22.70 8.02 24.45
N LEU A 123 22.45 7.77 25.72
CA LEU A 123 22.63 8.70 26.83
C LEU A 123 24.04 8.53 27.39
N TYR A 124 24.77 9.63 27.57
CA TYR A 124 26.08 9.57 28.21
C TYR A 124 26.30 10.67 29.23
N VAL A 125 27.09 10.35 30.26
CA VAL A 125 27.54 11.30 31.29
C VAL A 125 28.97 11.68 30.99
N LEU A 126 29.28 12.97 30.99
CA LEU A 126 30.61 13.48 30.64
C LEU A 126 31.63 13.20 31.78
N PRO A 127 32.90 12.95 31.45
CA PRO A 127 33.92 12.60 32.45
C PRO A 127 34.11 13.72 33.48
N GLY A 128 34.24 13.37 34.76
CA GLY A 128 34.45 14.30 35.88
C GLY A 128 33.24 15.21 36.18
N ALA A 129 32.06 14.88 35.67
CA ALA A 129 30.84 15.66 35.91
C ALA A 129 30.40 15.62 37.38
N SER A 130 30.54 14.46 38.06
CA SER A 130 30.20 14.36 39.49
C SER A 130 31.12 15.22 40.35
N ASP A 131 32.42 15.19 40.08
CA ASP A 131 33.41 15.95 40.85
C ASP A 131 33.23 17.46 40.64
N ARG A 132 33.04 17.90 39.38
CA ARG A 132 32.75 19.31 39.07
C ARG A 132 31.48 19.80 39.77
N LEU A 133 30.44 18.98 39.81
CA LEU A 133 29.20 19.32 40.49
C LEU A 133 29.39 19.37 42.00
N HIS A 134 30.13 18.42 42.57
CA HIS A 134 30.46 18.40 43.99
C HIS A 134 31.24 19.65 44.41
N ASP A 135 32.29 20.02 43.66
CA ASP A 135 33.12 21.21 43.91
C ASP A 135 32.31 22.50 43.81
N ALA A 136 31.42 22.59 42.80
CA ALA A 136 30.52 23.73 42.62
C ALA A 136 29.55 23.90 43.79
N LEU A 137 29.07 22.80 44.38
CA LEU A 137 28.19 22.79 45.56
C LEU A 137 28.96 23.03 46.88
N ALA A 138 30.25 22.69 46.94
CA ALA A 138 31.09 22.85 48.14
C ALA A 138 31.59 24.28 48.37
N GLY A 139 31.31 25.23 47.46
CA GLY A 139 31.51 26.67 47.70
C GLY A 139 32.29 27.42 46.61
N ASN A 140 32.84 26.75 45.60
CA ASN A 140 33.61 27.38 44.53
C ASN A 140 32.93 27.23 43.18
N GLY A 141 32.32 28.31 42.68
CA GLY A 141 31.97 28.40 41.26
C GLY A 141 30.56 27.92 40.86
N ALA A 142 29.60 27.84 41.79
CA ALA A 142 28.19 27.55 41.45
C ALA A 142 27.61 28.48 40.36
N GLN A 143 28.10 29.72 40.24
CA GLN A 143 27.72 30.66 39.17
C GLN A 143 28.43 30.40 37.83
N LEU A 144 29.58 29.73 37.85
CA LEU A 144 30.42 29.43 36.69
C LEU A 144 30.19 27.99 36.17
N PHE A 145 29.43 27.18 36.90
CA PHE A 145 29.14 25.81 36.55
C PHE A 145 28.20 25.75 35.33
N ASP A 146 28.68 25.15 34.24
CA ASP A 146 27.89 24.91 33.04
C ASP A 146 27.06 23.63 33.19
N ARG A 147 25.74 23.81 33.34
CA ARG A 147 24.77 22.72 33.48
C ARG A 147 24.69 21.81 32.26
N ARG A 148 25.12 22.27 31.09
CA ARG A 148 25.11 21.50 29.83
C ARG A 148 26.27 20.52 29.74
N ASN A 149 27.34 20.75 30.50
CA ASN A 149 28.56 19.95 30.49
C ASN A 149 28.52 18.79 31.52
N VAL A 150 27.38 18.10 31.56
CA VAL A 150 27.12 17.00 32.51
C VAL A 150 26.59 15.77 31.79
N MET A 151 25.52 15.92 31.02
CA MET A 151 24.82 14.81 30.39
C MET A 151 24.25 15.23 29.05
N ALA A 152 24.44 14.38 28.05
CA ALA A 152 23.88 14.56 26.73
C ALA A 152 23.35 13.23 26.21
N TYR A 153 22.42 13.31 25.25
CA TYR A 153 21.99 12.15 24.50
C TYR A 153 22.10 12.42 23.01
N VAL A 154 22.54 11.40 22.29
CA VAL A 154 22.63 11.41 20.83
C VAL A 154 21.49 10.55 20.28
N TRP A 155 20.85 10.99 19.20
CA TRP A 155 19.73 10.29 18.58
C TRP A 155 19.59 10.67 17.10
N ASN A 156 18.80 9.89 16.35
CA ASN A 156 18.55 10.10 14.92
C ASN A 156 17.07 10.38 14.67
N GLU A 157 16.73 11.64 14.42
CA GLU A 157 15.36 12.06 14.14
C GLU A 157 14.81 11.47 12.83
N ALA A 158 15.66 11.21 11.84
CA ALA A 158 15.24 10.74 10.52
C ALA A 158 14.61 9.35 10.53
N ARG A 159 15.03 8.42 11.41
CA ARG A 159 14.64 6.99 11.36
C ARG A 159 13.11 6.77 11.38
N TYR A 160 12.40 7.40 12.31
CA TYR A 160 10.93 7.38 12.42
C TYR A 160 10.43 8.61 13.19
N SER A 161 10.50 9.76 12.55
CA SER A 161 10.24 11.06 13.19
C SER A 161 8.92 11.18 13.96
N SER A 162 7.85 10.49 13.54
CA SER A 162 6.55 10.55 14.24
C SER A 162 6.52 9.81 15.57
N ILE A 163 7.47 8.89 15.80
CA ILE A 163 7.53 8.03 17.00
C ILE A 163 8.72 8.41 17.87
N VAL A 164 9.86 8.75 17.28
CA VAL A 164 11.10 9.05 18.02
C VAL A 164 10.92 10.27 18.94
N ASP A 165 10.23 11.32 18.50
CA ASP A 165 9.95 12.51 19.31
C ASP A 165 9.23 12.18 20.62
N GLN A 166 8.27 11.24 20.59
CA GLN A 166 7.48 10.88 21.76
C GLN A 166 8.05 9.71 22.56
N ALA A 167 8.57 8.68 21.88
CA ALA A 167 8.99 7.44 22.50
C ALA A 167 10.45 7.45 22.97
N ILE A 168 11.28 8.36 22.45
CA ILE A 168 12.69 8.47 22.83
C ILE A 168 12.95 9.77 23.57
N ALA A 169 12.74 10.93 22.93
CA ALA A 169 13.12 12.21 23.53
C ALA A 169 12.40 12.47 24.88
N ASN A 170 11.08 12.24 24.96
CA ASN A 170 10.35 12.38 26.22
C ASN A 170 10.81 11.38 27.28
N ASN A 171 11.06 10.11 26.91
CA ASN A 171 11.49 9.09 27.86
C ASN A 171 12.89 9.34 28.41
N VAL A 172 13.82 9.82 27.58
CA VAL A 172 15.17 10.24 28.02
C VAL A 172 15.08 11.48 28.91
N ALA A 173 14.21 12.45 28.58
CA ALA A 173 13.96 13.60 29.44
C ALA A 173 13.38 13.20 30.81
N THR A 174 12.43 12.26 30.84
CA THR A 174 11.90 11.66 32.09
C THR A 174 13.00 10.95 32.87
N LEU A 175 13.85 10.17 32.21
CA LEU A 175 15.00 9.50 32.87
C LEU A 175 15.95 10.53 33.51
N SER A 176 16.30 11.58 32.78
CA SER A 176 17.16 12.65 33.28
C SER A 176 16.52 13.38 34.48
N SER A 177 15.23 13.71 34.40
CA SER A 177 14.49 14.33 35.51
C SER A 177 14.44 13.45 36.76
N THR A 178 14.11 12.16 36.60
CA THR A 178 14.12 11.19 37.70
C THR A 178 15.53 10.98 38.27
N ALA A 179 16.56 11.04 37.42
CA ALA A 179 17.95 10.99 37.86
C ALA A 179 18.34 12.23 38.69
N ARG A 180 17.83 13.42 38.38
CA ARG A 180 18.02 14.62 39.23
C ARG A 180 17.46 14.38 40.63
N ILE A 181 16.24 13.85 40.71
CA ILE A 181 15.60 13.51 42.01
C ILE A 181 16.42 12.45 42.75
N ALA A 182 16.87 11.39 42.07
CA ALA A 182 17.69 10.34 42.66
C ALA A 182 19.05 10.86 43.17
N TYR A 183 19.65 11.83 42.46
CA TYR A 183 20.89 12.49 42.89
C TYR A 183 20.66 13.31 44.15
N SER A 184 19.68 14.22 44.13
CA SER A 184 19.40 15.11 45.26
C SER A 184 18.91 14.37 46.49
N THR A 185 18.25 13.21 46.36
CA THR A 185 17.86 12.37 47.51
C THR A 185 19.03 11.60 48.11
N ALA A 186 19.93 11.07 47.29
CA ALA A 186 21.07 10.27 47.78
C ALA A 186 22.19 11.13 48.37
N ASN A 187 22.47 12.29 47.77
CA ASN A 187 23.59 13.15 48.17
C ASN A 187 23.15 14.48 48.79
N GLY A 188 21.86 14.79 48.80
CA GLY A 188 21.35 16.10 49.22
C GLY A 188 21.59 16.44 50.68
N THR A 189 21.59 15.47 51.61
CA THR A 189 21.86 15.75 53.03
C THR A 189 23.30 16.22 53.24
N GLY A 190 24.28 15.53 52.65
CA GLY A 190 25.69 15.94 52.70
C GLY A 190 25.96 17.26 51.96
N HIS A 191 25.28 17.50 50.84
CA HIS A 191 25.42 18.77 50.12
C HIS A 191 24.73 19.96 50.82
N VAL A 192 23.60 19.74 51.50
CA VAL A 192 22.95 20.81 52.28
C VAL A 192 23.84 21.21 53.46
N GLU A 193 24.47 20.25 54.15
CA GLU A 193 25.44 20.54 55.21
C GLU A 193 26.67 21.29 54.68
N SER A 194 27.21 20.90 53.51
CA SER A 194 28.35 21.60 52.90
C SER A 194 28.00 23.03 52.43
N ILE A 195 26.81 23.21 51.85
CA ILE A 195 26.31 24.52 51.39
C ILE A 195 26.08 25.46 52.58
N LEU A 196 25.52 24.96 53.68
CA LEU A 196 25.30 25.73 54.91
C LEU A 196 26.62 26.11 55.60
N GLY A 197 27.66 25.27 55.48
CA GLY A 197 28.99 25.53 56.04
C GLY A 197 29.86 26.50 55.22
N ALA A 198 29.63 26.64 53.92
CA ALA A 198 30.52 27.34 52.98
C ALA A 198 30.05 28.73 52.50
N ASN A 199 29.16 29.40 53.25
CA ASN A 199 28.35 30.56 52.84
C ASN A 199 27.31 30.22 51.76
N THR A 200 26.08 29.93 52.20
CA THR A 200 24.93 29.65 51.35
C THR A 200 24.72 30.74 50.29
N THR A 201 25.06 30.46 49.04
CA THR A 201 24.70 31.31 47.90
C THR A 201 23.41 30.82 47.27
N LEU A 202 22.55 31.75 46.80
CA LEU A 202 21.33 31.39 46.07
C LEU A 202 21.61 30.52 44.83
N ALA A 203 22.80 30.70 44.23
CA ALA A 203 23.27 29.91 43.10
C ALA A 203 23.51 28.44 43.46
N ALA A 204 24.11 28.14 44.62
CA ALA A 204 24.33 26.76 45.06
C ALA A 204 23.02 26.02 45.38
N VAL A 205 22.04 26.72 45.98
CA VAL A 205 20.69 26.17 46.22
C VAL A 205 19.97 25.88 44.89
N SER A 206 20.06 26.81 43.92
CA SER A 206 19.50 26.60 42.58
C SER A 206 20.19 25.45 41.84
N LEU A 207 21.51 25.31 41.97
CA LEU A 207 22.27 24.22 41.36
C LEU A 207 21.92 22.87 41.99
N LEU A 208 21.69 22.80 43.30
CA LEU A 208 21.25 21.56 43.94
C LEU A 208 19.83 21.14 43.52
N ALA A 209 18.94 22.11 43.29
CA ALA A 209 17.57 21.86 42.84
C ALA A 209 17.52 21.40 41.37
N ASP A 210 18.41 21.92 40.53
CA ASP A 210 18.49 21.60 39.11
C ASP A 210 19.96 21.48 38.64
N PRO A 211 20.60 20.32 38.88
CA PRO A 211 22.06 20.16 38.78
C PRO A 211 22.60 20.10 37.35
N TRP A 212 21.79 19.77 36.35
CA TRP A 212 22.24 19.69 34.95
C TRP A 212 21.12 19.97 33.98
N GLU A 213 21.44 20.39 32.76
CA GLU A 213 20.53 20.52 31.61
C GLU A 213 20.83 19.37 30.65
N LEU A 214 19.83 18.56 30.28
CA LEU A 214 20.01 17.47 29.34
C LEU A 214 20.23 18.04 27.93
N VAL A 215 21.40 17.81 27.34
CA VAL A 215 21.70 18.26 25.98
C VAL A 215 21.21 17.22 24.97
N SER A 216 20.42 17.68 24.00
CA SER A 216 19.96 16.87 22.87
C SER A 216 20.86 17.08 21.67
N ILE A 217 21.43 15.99 21.15
CA ILE A 217 22.27 15.99 19.95
C ILE A 217 21.57 15.14 18.90
N ASP A 218 20.91 15.79 17.95
CA ASP A 218 20.31 15.13 16.80
C ASP A 218 21.33 15.08 15.65
N ILE A 219 21.62 13.87 15.18
CA ILE A 219 22.61 13.64 14.14
C ILE A 219 22.07 13.94 12.73
N GLN A 220 20.74 13.90 12.55
CA GLN A 220 20.09 14.11 11.26
C GLN A 220 18.79 14.89 11.43
N PRO A 221 18.89 16.21 11.69
CA PRO A 221 17.71 17.06 11.85
C PRO A 221 16.92 17.16 10.55
N THR A 222 15.63 16.89 10.65
CA THR A 222 14.69 16.85 9.53
C THR A 222 13.74 18.05 9.59
N SER A 223 14.07 19.15 8.91
CA SER A 223 13.22 20.37 8.91
C SER A 223 11.89 20.22 8.13
N GLN A 224 11.61 19.04 7.59
CA GLN A 224 10.43 18.78 6.77
C GLN A 224 9.14 18.90 7.59
N GLY A 225 8.12 19.53 7.00
CA GLY A 225 6.76 19.59 7.56
C GLY A 225 6.12 18.20 7.74
N SER A 226 4.82 18.14 8.12
CA SER A 226 4.10 16.91 8.55
C SER A 226 4.65 15.59 7.99
N ARG A 227 5.60 15.00 8.74
CA ARG A 227 6.48 13.93 8.28
C ARG A 227 5.72 12.62 8.02
N ALA A 228 4.54 12.48 8.63
CA ALA A 228 3.60 11.39 8.37
C ALA A 228 3.13 11.33 6.89
N ILE A 229 3.13 12.45 6.17
CA ILE A 229 2.71 12.52 4.76
C ILE A 229 3.69 11.76 3.87
N TYR A 230 5.00 11.91 4.09
CA TYR A 230 6.02 11.22 3.31
C TYR A 230 6.01 9.71 3.55
N ASN A 231 5.73 9.28 4.79
CA ASN A 231 5.76 7.87 5.16
C ASN A 231 4.52 7.10 4.69
N THR A 232 3.35 7.73 4.69
CA THR A 232 2.08 7.02 4.46
C THR A 232 1.38 7.47 3.19
N VAL A 233 1.11 8.77 3.06
CA VAL A 233 0.30 9.31 1.96
C VAL A 233 1.02 9.18 0.63
N ALA A 234 2.32 9.49 0.56
CA ALA A 234 3.09 9.35 -0.67
C ALA A 234 3.10 7.90 -1.19
N ILE A 235 3.26 6.92 -0.29
CA ILE A 235 3.20 5.49 -0.62
C ILE A 235 1.84 5.11 -1.20
N ILE A 236 0.74 5.54 -0.57
CA ILE A 236 -0.62 5.28 -1.06
C ILE A 236 -0.81 5.88 -2.46
N LEU A 237 -0.38 7.13 -2.66
CA LEU A 237 -0.57 7.83 -3.93
C LEU A 237 0.18 7.16 -5.08
N ILE A 238 1.42 6.69 -4.86
CA ILE A 238 2.15 5.90 -5.88
C ILE A 238 1.36 4.64 -6.23
N MET A 239 0.99 3.83 -5.23
CA MET A 239 0.28 2.56 -5.49
C MET A 239 -1.06 2.78 -6.22
N MET A 240 -1.78 3.85 -5.85
CA MET A 240 -3.05 4.22 -6.49
C MET A 240 -2.85 4.70 -7.93
N GLN A 241 -1.82 5.52 -8.17
CA GLN A 241 -1.45 5.97 -9.51
C GLN A 241 -1.18 4.78 -10.44
N GLU A 242 -0.39 3.80 -9.99
CA GLU A 242 -0.07 2.60 -10.77
C GLU A 242 -1.32 1.77 -11.10
N PHE A 243 -2.23 1.64 -10.13
CA PHE A 243 -3.49 0.95 -10.36
C PHE A 243 -4.36 1.60 -11.44
N PHE A 244 -4.50 2.93 -11.40
CA PHE A 244 -5.33 3.63 -12.38
C PHE A 244 -4.76 3.49 -13.79
N TYR A 245 -3.44 3.62 -13.94
CA TYR A 245 -2.80 3.40 -15.23
C TYR A 245 -2.93 1.97 -15.73
N LEU A 246 -2.78 0.98 -14.84
CA LEU A 246 -3.01 -0.42 -15.16
C LEU A 246 -4.43 -0.65 -15.71
N GLY A 247 -5.44 -0.05 -15.09
CA GLY A 247 -6.83 -0.16 -15.56
C GLY A 247 -7.06 0.49 -16.94
N ILE A 248 -6.39 1.62 -17.23
CA ILE A 248 -6.44 2.26 -18.55
C ILE A 248 -5.79 1.36 -19.60
N ILE A 249 -4.59 0.84 -19.33
CA ILE A 249 -3.87 -0.03 -20.26
C ILE A 249 -4.63 -1.33 -20.51
N ASN A 250 -5.23 -1.94 -19.48
CA ASN A 250 -6.05 -3.13 -19.65
C ASN A 250 -7.31 -2.84 -20.49
N GLY A 251 -7.96 -1.68 -20.29
CA GLY A 251 -9.08 -1.22 -21.12
C GLY A 251 -8.68 -1.01 -22.58
N LEU A 252 -7.52 -0.41 -22.84
CA LEU A 252 -6.96 -0.27 -24.20
C LEU A 252 -6.74 -1.63 -24.86
N HIS A 253 -6.10 -2.58 -24.18
CA HIS A 253 -5.84 -3.90 -24.75
C HIS A 253 -7.13 -4.66 -25.09
N HIS A 254 -8.16 -4.50 -24.26
CA HIS A 254 -9.48 -5.07 -24.51
C HIS A 254 -10.15 -4.44 -25.74
N ASN A 255 -10.24 -3.11 -25.80
CA ASN A 255 -10.95 -2.40 -26.87
C ASN A 255 -10.30 -2.55 -28.24
N PHE A 256 -8.97 -2.62 -28.30
CA PHE A 256 -8.24 -2.85 -29.55
C PHE A 256 -8.05 -4.33 -29.90
N GLN A 257 -8.60 -5.26 -29.10
CA GLN A 257 -8.44 -6.71 -29.25
C GLN A 257 -6.97 -7.13 -29.47
N VAL A 258 -6.05 -6.48 -28.74
CA VAL A 258 -4.60 -6.65 -28.89
C VAL A 258 -4.19 -8.11 -28.69
N TYR A 259 -4.83 -8.80 -27.75
CA TYR A 259 -4.55 -10.20 -27.42
C TYR A 259 -4.88 -11.19 -28.55
N ASN A 260 -5.73 -10.80 -29.50
CA ASN A 260 -6.13 -11.65 -30.64
C ASN A 260 -5.27 -11.37 -31.87
N LYS A 261 -4.83 -10.11 -32.05
CA LYS A 261 -4.17 -9.64 -33.28
C LYS A 261 -2.65 -9.68 -33.21
N LEU A 262 -2.06 -9.69 -32.01
CA LEU A 262 -0.61 -9.57 -31.83
C LEU A 262 -0.01 -10.80 -31.17
N ARG A 263 1.24 -11.12 -31.56
CA ARG A 263 2.00 -12.20 -30.92
C ARG A 263 2.26 -11.87 -29.44
N PRO A 264 2.11 -12.83 -28.51
CA PRO A 264 2.25 -12.58 -27.07
C PRO A 264 3.58 -11.93 -26.67
N SER A 265 4.70 -12.26 -27.34
CA SER A 265 6.01 -11.65 -27.07
C SER A 265 6.06 -10.15 -27.34
N ARG A 266 5.35 -9.67 -28.38
CA ARG A 266 5.24 -8.22 -28.66
C ARG A 266 4.37 -7.51 -27.64
N ILE A 267 3.31 -8.20 -27.16
CA ILE A 267 2.44 -7.67 -26.11
C ILE A 267 3.22 -7.51 -24.81
N VAL A 268 4.02 -8.52 -24.43
CA VAL A 268 4.93 -8.45 -23.27
C VAL A 268 5.87 -7.25 -23.41
N LEU A 269 6.56 -7.11 -24.55
CA LEU A 269 7.50 -6.00 -24.77
C LEU A 269 6.80 -4.64 -24.66
N PHE A 270 5.68 -4.43 -25.36
CA PHE A 270 4.96 -3.17 -25.31
C PHE A 270 4.46 -2.86 -23.89
N ARG A 271 3.91 -3.86 -23.20
CA ARG A 271 3.41 -3.72 -21.83
C ARG A 271 4.52 -3.35 -20.87
N THR A 272 5.64 -4.07 -20.87
CA THR A 272 6.79 -3.79 -20.00
C THR A 272 7.40 -2.42 -20.31
N MET A 273 7.52 -2.03 -21.58
CA MET A 273 8.02 -0.69 -21.94
C MET A 273 7.07 0.41 -21.46
N SER A 274 5.76 0.22 -21.62
CA SER A 274 4.75 1.18 -21.15
C SER A 274 4.73 1.31 -19.62
N SER A 275 4.87 0.20 -18.89
CA SER A 275 4.92 0.21 -17.43
C SER A 275 6.20 0.90 -16.94
N VAL A 276 7.36 0.52 -17.49
CA VAL A 276 8.63 1.15 -17.14
C VAL A 276 8.58 2.65 -17.38
N ALA A 277 8.12 3.11 -18.55
CA ALA A 277 8.04 4.52 -18.89
C ALA A 277 7.07 5.29 -17.97
N TYR A 278 5.88 4.75 -17.71
CA TYR A 278 4.90 5.40 -16.84
C TYR A 278 5.40 5.50 -15.39
N CYS A 279 5.90 4.40 -14.82
CA CYS A 279 6.44 4.40 -13.46
C CYS A 279 7.67 5.32 -13.34
N PHE A 280 8.51 5.41 -14.37
CA PHE A 280 9.70 6.28 -14.40
C PHE A 280 9.33 7.76 -14.34
N VAL A 281 8.35 8.18 -15.15
CA VAL A 281 7.86 9.58 -15.13
C VAL A 281 7.06 9.86 -13.86
N GLY A 282 6.20 8.92 -13.42
CA GLY A 282 5.41 9.05 -12.20
C GLY A 282 6.26 9.23 -10.95
N SER A 283 7.26 8.37 -10.78
CA SER A 283 8.24 8.48 -9.69
C SER A 283 9.09 9.74 -9.79
N LEU A 284 9.42 10.23 -10.99
CA LEU A 284 10.13 11.50 -11.17
C LEU A 284 9.26 12.69 -10.73
N CYS A 285 7.96 12.69 -11.04
CA CYS A 285 7.04 13.72 -10.57
C CYS A 285 6.98 13.77 -9.04
N LEU A 286 6.92 12.61 -8.38
CA LEU A 286 6.91 12.55 -6.92
C LEU A 286 8.25 12.97 -6.31
N ALA A 287 9.36 12.41 -6.81
CA ALA A 287 10.71 12.80 -6.35
C ALA A 287 10.95 14.30 -6.57
N GLY A 288 10.51 14.83 -7.71
CA GLY A 288 10.54 16.25 -8.05
C GLY A 288 9.69 17.10 -7.11
N ALA A 289 8.51 16.63 -6.71
CA ALA A 289 7.68 17.31 -5.73
C ALA A 289 8.35 17.34 -4.35
N ILE A 290 8.88 16.21 -3.87
CA ILE A 290 9.65 16.15 -2.62
C ILE A 290 10.83 17.13 -2.69
N TRP A 291 11.52 17.18 -3.82
CA TRP A 291 12.65 18.08 -4.04
C TRP A 291 12.27 19.56 -4.12
N ALA A 292 11.15 19.90 -4.75
CA ALA A 292 10.70 21.28 -4.89
C ALA A 292 10.27 21.89 -3.54
N PHE A 293 9.68 21.08 -2.65
CA PHE A 293 9.15 21.52 -1.36
C PHE A 293 10.10 21.27 -0.17
N ARG A 294 11.38 21.01 -0.43
CA ARG A 294 12.36 20.58 0.60
C ARG A 294 12.86 21.67 1.57
N SER A 295 12.04 22.65 1.93
CA SER A 295 12.48 23.85 2.67
C SER A 295 13.36 23.53 3.89
N GLY A 296 14.60 24.05 3.90
CA GLY A 296 15.57 23.87 4.99
C GLY A 296 16.25 22.49 5.06
N TRP A 297 15.88 21.53 4.21
CA TRP A 297 16.42 20.18 4.25
C TRP A 297 17.65 20.04 3.35
N ASN A 298 18.78 19.72 3.97
CA ASN A 298 20.08 19.68 3.31
C ASN A 298 20.31 18.36 2.53
N VAL A 299 19.50 18.13 1.49
CA VAL A 299 19.61 16.94 0.63
C VAL A 299 20.37 17.28 -0.66
N GLY A 300 21.36 16.49 -1.05
CA GLY A 300 22.16 16.70 -2.26
C GLY A 300 21.51 16.20 -3.56
N GLY A 301 22.05 16.60 -4.71
CA GLY A 301 21.57 16.14 -6.02
C GLY A 301 21.77 14.63 -6.24
N GLY A 302 22.79 14.02 -5.63
CA GLY A 302 22.97 12.56 -5.63
C GLY A 302 21.84 11.85 -4.88
N GLN A 303 21.42 12.36 -3.73
CA GLN A 303 20.31 11.82 -2.95
C GLN A 303 18.97 11.97 -3.69
N PHE A 304 18.78 13.03 -4.48
CA PHE A 304 17.63 13.13 -5.39
C PHE A 304 17.58 11.99 -6.40
N MET A 305 18.70 11.73 -7.08
CA MET A 305 18.77 10.65 -8.07
C MET A 305 18.49 9.29 -7.42
N LEU A 306 19.07 9.01 -6.26
CA LEU A 306 18.83 7.78 -5.52
C LEU A 306 17.37 7.67 -5.06
N THR A 307 16.79 8.75 -4.51
CA THR A 307 15.38 8.81 -4.13
C THR A 307 14.47 8.47 -5.31
N TRP A 308 14.74 9.06 -6.46
CA TRP A 308 13.97 8.80 -7.67
C TRP A 308 14.10 7.34 -8.13
N MET A 309 15.30 6.78 -8.17
CA MET A 309 15.51 5.38 -8.55
C MET A 309 14.81 4.40 -7.59
N THR A 310 14.84 4.67 -6.28
CA THR A 310 14.13 3.85 -5.28
C THR A 310 12.62 3.95 -5.45
N LEU A 311 12.07 5.15 -5.66
CA LEU A 311 10.64 5.35 -5.92
C LEU A 311 10.21 4.73 -7.25
N TRP A 312 11.07 4.76 -8.27
CA TRP A 312 10.83 4.11 -9.57
C TRP A 312 10.75 2.59 -9.43
N LEU A 313 11.70 1.98 -8.72
CA LEU A 313 11.69 0.55 -8.42
C LEU A 313 10.42 0.17 -7.66
N PHE A 314 10.05 0.93 -6.63
CA PHE A 314 8.82 0.70 -5.87
C PHE A 314 7.56 0.83 -6.73
N ALA A 315 7.48 1.85 -7.58
CA ALA A 315 6.36 2.06 -8.49
C ALA A 315 6.23 0.89 -9.48
N HIS A 316 7.32 0.52 -10.15
CA HIS A 316 7.31 -0.57 -11.14
C HIS A 316 6.96 -1.92 -10.51
N LEU A 317 7.53 -2.24 -9.34
CA LEU A 317 7.19 -3.43 -8.58
C LEU A 317 5.71 -3.51 -8.26
N ASN A 318 5.11 -2.40 -7.80
CA ASN A 318 3.69 -2.38 -7.47
C ASN A 318 2.83 -2.49 -8.73
N PHE A 319 3.21 -1.83 -9.82
CA PHE A 319 2.53 -1.98 -11.10
C PHE A 319 2.49 -3.46 -11.53
N GLN A 320 3.63 -4.16 -11.51
CA GLN A 320 3.71 -5.58 -11.87
C GLN A 320 2.88 -6.45 -10.91
N THR A 321 2.95 -6.18 -9.61
CA THR A 321 2.20 -6.97 -8.60
C THR A 321 0.68 -6.80 -8.76
N LEU A 322 0.23 -5.58 -9.02
CA LEU A 322 -1.18 -5.29 -9.31
C LEU A 322 -1.61 -5.91 -10.64
N ASP A 323 -0.72 -5.96 -11.63
CA ASP A 323 -0.99 -6.67 -12.88
C ASP A 323 -1.19 -8.18 -12.64
N VAL A 324 -0.35 -8.80 -11.81
CA VAL A 324 -0.52 -10.19 -11.38
C VAL A 324 -1.90 -10.41 -10.76
N PHE A 325 -2.36 -9.52 -9.87
CA PHE A 325 -3.72 -9.63 -9.34
C PHE A 325 -4.78 -9.56 -10.45
N SER A 326 -4.61 -8.67 -11.41
CA SER A 326 -5.55 -8.50 -12.53
C SER A 326 -5.58 -9.67 -13.52
N VAL A 327 -4.55 -10.53 -13.54
CA VAL A 327 -4.51 -11.73 -14.39
C VAL A 327 -4.96 -12.98 -13.63
N TRP A 328 -4.47 -13.12 -12.40
CA TRP A 328 -4.56 -14.39 -11.67
C TRP A 328 -5.79 -14.50 -10.79
N LEU A 329 -6.40 -13.37 -10.40
CA LEU A 329 -7.64 -13.36 -9.62
C LEU A 329 -8.87 -13.19 -10.52
N PRO A 330 -10.02 -13.75 -10.13
CA PRO A 330 -11.27 -13.46 -10.82
C PRO A 330 -11.64 -11.98 -10.66
N LEU A 331 -12.14 -11.37 -11.74
CA LEU A 331 -12.52 -9.96 -11.85
C LEU A 331 -13.15 -9.32 -10.60
N PRO A 332 -14.17 -9.94 -9.94
CA PRO A 332 -14.83 -9.33 -8.78
C PRO A 332 -13.92 -9.16 -7.56
N TYR A 333 -12.86 -9.95 -7.45
CA TYR A 333 -11.95 -9.94 -6.30
C TYR A 333 -10.72 -9.05 -6.50
N VAL A 334 -10.46 -8.56 -7.73
CA VAL A 334 -9.29 -7.71 -8.02
C VAL A 334 -9.29 -6.43 -7.16
N PRO A 335 -10.40 -5.67 -7.03
CA PRO A 335 -10.42 -4.49 -6.16
C PRO A 335 -10.20 -4.84 -4.68
N MET A 336 -10.67 -6.02 -4.24
CA MET A 336 -10.49 -6.50 -2.87
C MET A 336 -9.02 -6.80 -2.56
N ALA A 337 -8.33 -7.48 -3.49
CA ALA A 337 -6.90 -7.76 -3.38
C ALA A 337 -6.07 -6.48 -3.41
N LEU A 338 -6.45 -5.50 -4.24
CA LEU A 338 -5.80 -4.19 -4.26
C LEU A 338 -5.89 -3.49 -2.91
N VAL A 339 -7.10 -3.39 -2.35
CA VAL A 339 -7.28 -2.68 -1.07
C VAL A 339 -6.52 -3.39 0.04
N ALA A 340 -6.51 -4.72 0.05
CA ALA A 340 -5.71 -5.49 1.00
C ALA A 340 -4.20 -5.25 0.82
N TRP A 341 -3.70 -5.26 -0.42
CA TRP A 341 -2.29 -5.01 -0.72
C TRP A 341 -1.83 -3.62 -0.31
N VAL A 342 -2.65 -2.60 -0.58
CA VAL A 342 -2.40 -1.21 -0.15
C VAL A 342 -2.37 -1.15 1.38
N VAL A 343 -3.37 -1.71 2.07
CA VAL A 343 -3.43 -1.69 3.54
C VAL A 343 -2.23 -2.38 4.17
N PHE A 344 -1.81 -3.55 3.67
CA PHE A 344 -0.64 -4.25 4.20
C PHE A 344 0.67 -3.46 4.02
N ASN A 345 0.87 -2.87 2.84
CA ASN A 345 2.03 -2.03 2.58
C ASN A 345 2.05 -0.79 3.47
N VAL A 346 0.93 -0.07 3.60
CA VAL A 346 0.86 1.12 4.44
C VAL A 346 1.04 0.77 5.92
N THR A 347 0.43 -0.31 6.38
CA THR A 347 0.56 -0.72 7.80
C THR A 347 2.02 -1.03 8.17
N SER A 348 2.82 -1.53 7.23
CA SER A 348 4.24 -1.84 7.44
C SER A 348 5.14 -0.62 7.67
N VAL A 349 4.65 0.60 7.42
CA VAL A 349 5.42 1.86 7.55
C VAL A 349 4.85 2.84 8.57
N ILE A 350 3.62 2.62 9.07
CA ILE A 350 2.98 3.50 10.06
C ILE A 350 3.78 3.53 11.37
N LEU A 351 4.30 2.38 11.79
CA LEU A 351 4.97 2.18 13.07
C LEU A 351 6.27 1.38 12.87
N PRO A 352 7.35 1.67 13.64
CA PRO A 352 8.47 0.75 13.76
C PRO A 352 7.97 -0.66 14.11
N LEU A 353 8.37 -1.66 13.33
CA LEU A 353 7.89 -3.03 13.51
C LEU A 353 8.31 -3.65 14.85
N GLU A 354 9.32 -3.08 15.51
CA GLU A 354 9.73 -3.41 16.88
C GLU A 354 8.62 -3.20 17.91
N LEU A 355 7.79 -2.16 17.72
CA LEU A 355 6.64 -1.83 18.58
C LEU A 355 5.38 -2.63 18.22
N SER A 356 5.37 -3.30 17.06
CA SER A 356 4.26 -4.16 16.65
C SER A 356 4.37 -5.56 17.29
N ALA A 357 3.24 -6.26 17.42
CA ALA A 357 3.28 -7.65 17.90
C ALA A 357 4.04 -8.54 16.90
N ALA A 358 4.63 -9.64 17.36
CA ALA A 358 5.46 -10.51 16.53
C ALA A 358 4.77 -10.96 15.22
N TRP A 359 3.46 -11.21 15.25
CA TRP A 359 2.68 -11.54 14.06
C TRP A 359 2.71 -10.46 12.96
N TYR A 360 2.66 -9.18 13.36
CA TYR A 360 2.64 -8.05 12.43
C TYR A 360 4.03 -7.71 11.87
N ARG A 361 5.10 -8.30 12.42
CA ARG A 361 6.46 -8.21 11.87
C ARG A 361 6.60 -8.89 10.50
N VAL A 362 5.58 -9.60 10.02
CA VAL A 362 5.45 -9.95 8.58
C VAL A 362 5.60 -8.73 7.67
N GLY A 363 5.38 -7.52 8.21
CA GLY A 363 5.68 -6.22 7.62
C GLY A 363 7.03 -6.11 6.91
N TYR A 364 8.08 -6.77 7.43
CA TYR A 364 9.42 -6.74 6.82
C TYR A 364 9.46 -7.28 5.39
N ALA A 365 8.53 -8.16 5.02
CA ALA A 365 8.46 -8.71 3.67
C ALA A 365 7.80 -7.75 2.67
N PHE A 366 7.08 -6.71 3.14
CA PHE A 366 6.33 -5.84 2.23
C PHE A 366 7.23 -4.79 1.57
N PRO A 367 7.00 -4.47 0.28
CA PRO A 367 7.80 -3.50 -0.46
C PRO A 367 7.83 -2.11 0.16
N ALA A 368 6.73 -1.62 0.73
CA ALA A 368 6.66 -0.29 1.33
C ALA A 368 7.63 -0.11 2.50
N HIS A 369 7.72 -1.10 3.41
CA HIS A 369 8.69 -1.07 4.50
C HIS A 369 10.12 -0.96 3.98
N ASN A 370 10.49 -1.82 3.03
CA ASN A 370 11.84 -1.86 2.47
C ASN A 370 12.19 -0.59 1.69
N THR A 371 11.21 -0.02 0.99
CA THR A 371 11.35 1.27 0.29
C THR A 371 11.57 2.39 1.29
N TYR A 372 10.78 2.44 2.36
CA TYR A 372 10.92 3.43 3.42
C TYR A 372 12.32 3.37 4.08
N GLN A 373 12.79 2.18 4.44
CA GLN A 373 14.13 2.01 5.03
C GLN A 373 15.24 2.46 4.07
N THR A 374 15.11 2.17 2.78
CA THR A 374 16.06 2.59 1.75
C THR A 374 16.05 4.11 1.55
N LEU A 375 14.87 4.73 1.56
CA LEU A 375 14.75 6.19 1.49
C LEU A 375 15.38 6.86 2.72
N MET A 376 15.20 6.28 3.91
CA MET A 376 15.83 6.78 5.13
C MET A 376 17.35 6.67 5.10
N ASP A 377 17.90 5.57 4.58
CA ASP A 377 19.34 5.43 4.38
C ASP A 377 19.87 6.51 3.41
N ILE A 378 19.18 6.73 2.28
CA ILE A 378 19.54 7.77 1.32
C ILE A 378 19.49 9.17 1.96
N TRP A 379 18.38 9.51 2.62
CA TRP A 379 18.15 10.85 3.17
C TRP A 379 19.04 11.18 4.36
N SER A 380 19.41 10.17 5.14
CA SER A 380 20.35 10.29 6.26
C SER A 380 21.82 10.18 5.86
N GLY A 381 22.13 10.02 4.56
CA GLY A 381 23.50 9.93 4.07
C GLY A 381 24.22 8.64 4.47
N GLY A 382 23.50 7.53 4.61
CA GLY A 382 24.03 6.23 5.01
C GLY A 382 23.81 5.88 6.50
N CYS A 383 23.03 6.69 7.21
CA CYS A 383 22.79 6.57 8.65
C CYS A 383 21.57 5.70 8.98
N ASN A 384 21.40 4.62 8.22
CA ASN A 384 20.42 3.58 8.41
C ASN A 384 20.78 2.33 7.57
N PRO A 385 21.86 1.58 7.91
CA PRO A 385 22.48 0.58 7.04
C PRO A 385 21.67 -0.73 6.93
N HIS A 386 20.43 -0.62 6.49
CA HIS A 386 19.51 -1.72 6.24
C HIS A 386 19.47 -2.13 4.75
N LEU A 387 20.26 -1.47 3.92
CA LEU A 387 20.32 -1.69 2.47
C LEU A 387 20.60 -3.15 2.08
N TYR A 388 21.34 -3.87 2.92
CA TYR A 388 21.73 -5.27 2.70
C TYR A 388 20.55 -6.23 2.61
N TYR A 389 19.41 -5.93 3.25
CA TYR A 389 18.19 -6.75 3.14
C TYR A 389 17.07 -6.04 2.39
N THR A 390 17.00 -4.71 2.43
CA THR A 390 15.89 -3.97 1.81
C THR A 390 15.93 -4.09 0.29
N LEU A 391 17.09 -3.91 -0.34
CA LEU A 391 17.21 -4.00 -1.80
C LEU A 391 16.96 -5.42 -2.32
N PRO A 392 17.57 -6.49 -1.75
CA PRO A 392 17.27 -7.85 -2.21
C PRO A 392 15.79 -8.22 -2.13
N ILE A 393 15.07 -7.77 -1.09
CA ILE A 393 13.62 -8.03 -0.97
C ILE A 393 12.86 -7.30 -2.08
N LEU A 394 13.19 -6.03 -2.35
CA LEU A 394 12.57 -5.28 -3.46
C LEU A 394 12.85 -5.94 -4.81
N PHE A 395 14.09 -6.34 -5.08
CA PHE A 395 14.43 -7.06 -6.32
C PHE A 395 13.78 -8.43 -6.41
N ALA A 396 13.62 -9.16 -5.30
CA ALA A 396 12.93 -10.44 -5.29
C ALA A 396 11.46 -10.29 -5.72
N TRP A 397 10.76 -9.29 -5.18
CA TRP A 397 9.40 -8.95 -5.60
C TRP A 397 9.33 -8.51 -7.05
N GLU A 398 10.26 -7.65 -7.49
CA GLU A 398 10.34 -7.17 -8.87
C GLU A 398 10.49 -8.34 -9.87
N VAL A 399 11.41 -9.26 -9.61
CA VAL A 399 11.65 -10.44 -10.45
C VAL A 399 10.43 -11.38 -10.42
N LEU A 400 9.90 -11.68 -9.23
CA LEU A 400 8.77 -12.57 -9.07
C LEU A 400 7.53 -12.04 -9.80
N SER A 401 7.18 -10.78 -9.59
CA SER A 401 6.03 -10.13 -10.22
C SER A 401 6.22 -10.01 -11.73
N THR A 402 7.43 -9.71 -12.21
CA THR A 402 7.73 -9.68 -13.65
C THR A 402 7.53 -11.04 -14.30
N VAL A 403 8.05 -12.13 -13.71
CA VAL A 403 7.87 -13.49 -14.24
C VAL A 403 6.38 -13.86 -14.29
N LEU A 404 5.63 -13.59 -13.23
CA LEU A 404 4.20 -13.87 -13.16
C LEU A 404 3.37 -12.99 -14.11
N ALA A 405 3.78 -11.75 -14.37
CA ALA A 405 3.14 -10.85 -15.33
C ALA A 405 3.39 -11.32 -16.77
N VAL A 406 4.62 -11.73 -17.11
CA VAL A 406 4.95 -12.32 -18.42
C VAL A 406 4.12 -13.57 -18.67
N LEU A 407 4.10 -14.52 -17.72
CA LEU A 407 3.23 -15.70 -17.80
C LEU A 407 1.75 -15.30 -17.90
N GLY A 408 1.37 -14.23 -17.24
CA GLY A 408 0.03 -13.68 -17.29
C GLY A 408 -0.39 -13.19 -18.67
N VAL A 409 0.52 -12.60 -19.45
CA VAL A 409 0.24 -12.20 -20.85
C VAL A 409 0.01 -13.42 -21.74
N TYR A 410 0.82 -14.48 -21.59
CA TYR A 410 0.59 -15.74 -22.32
C TYR A 410 -0.76 -16.35 -21.95
N ARG A 411 -1.10 -16.35 -20.66
CA ARG A 411 -2.41 -16.81 -20.17
C ARG A 411 -3.56 -16.00 -20.79
N ARG A 412 -3.49 -14.66 -20.77
CA ARG A 412 -4.52 -13.78 -21.38
C ARG A 412 -4.67 -14.05 -22.87
N SER A 413 -3.56 -14.19 -23.60
CA SER A 413 -3.57 -14.45 -25.03
C SER A 413 -4.18 -15.81 -25.37
N HIS A 414 -3.89 -16.85 -24.57
CA HIS A 414 -4.49 -18.18 -24.72
C HIS A 414 -6.01 -18.15 -24.55
N TYR A 415 -6.52 -17.53 -23.48
CA TYR A 415 -7.96 -17.42 -23.27
C TYR A 415 -8.65 -16.52 -24.29
N ALA A 416 -7.96 -15.49 -24.80
CA ALA A 416 -8.49 -14.63 -25.85
C ALA A 416 -8.65 -15.40 -27.18
N ALA A 417 -7.68 -16.25 -27.53
CA ALA A 417 -7.77 -17.15 -28.68
C ALA A 417 -8.92 -18.16 -28.54
N LEU A 418 -9.07 -18.79 -27.36
CA LEU A 418 -10.19 -19.71 -27.09
C LEU A 418 -11.56 -19.00 -27.19
N ALA A 419 -11.65 -17.76 -26.72
CA ALA A 419 -12.88 -16.97 -26.80
C ALA A 419 -13.24 -16.64 -28.26
N GLU A 420 -12.25 -16.38 -29.12
CA GLU A 420 -12.46 -16.16 -30.55
C GLU A 420 -12.87 -17.44 -31.27
N GLU A 421 -12.23 -18.58 -30.98
CA GLU A 421 -12.62 -19.88 -31.52
C GLU A 421 -14.06 -20.24 -31.12
N ALA A 422 -14.44 -19.97 -29.87
CA ALA A 422 -15.82 -20.17 -29.41
C ALA A 422 -16.80 -19.24 -30.14
N ALA A 423 -16.45 -17.96 -30.33
CA ALA A 423 -17.28 -17.00 -31.06
C ALA A 423 -17.43 -17.38 -32.54
N GLN A 424 -16.38 -17.90 -33.18
CA GLN A 424 -16.43 -18.41 -34.56
C GLN A 424 -17.30 -19.66 -34.67
N LYS A 425 -17.20 -20.61 -33.72
CA LYS A 425 -18.10 -21.77 -33.66
C LYS A 425 -19.56 -21.34 -33.53
N GLN A 426 -19.84 -20.37 -32.67
CA GLN A 426 -21.20 -19.82 -32.54
C GLN A 426 -21.72 -19.19 -33.83
N LEU A 427 -20.87 -18.44 -34.54
CA LEU A 427 -21.26 -17.84 -35.81
C LEU A 427 -21.54 -18.93 -36.86
N ASN A 428 -20.69 -19.95 -36.95
CA ASN A 428 -20.87 -21.05 -37.89
C ASN A 428 -22.13 -21.86 -37.59
N GLU A 429 -22.39 -22.20 -36.32
CA GLU A 429 -23.61 -22.90 -35.91
C GLU A 429 -24.88 -22.06 -36.18
N ARG A 430 -24.82 -20.73 -36.02
CA ARG A 430 -25.92 -19.82 -36.39
C ARG A 430 -26.18 -19.82 -37.89
N ILE A 431 -25.13 -19.86 -38.71
CA ILE A 431 -25.26 -19.93 -40.16
C ILE A 431 -25.83 -21.30 -40.56
N ASP A 432 -25.32 -22.39 -39.99
CA ASP A 432 -25.77 -23.76 -40.30
C ASP A 432 -27.24 -23.96 -39.93
N THR A 433 -27.66 -23.51 -38.74
CA THR A 433 -29.07 -23.58 -38.31
C THR A 433 -29.99 -22.75 -39.20
N ALA A 434 -29.56 -21.56 -39.64
CA ALA A 434 -30.32 -20.73 -40.57
C ALA A 434 -30.44 -21.39 -41.97
N VAL A 435 -29.35 -21.99 -42.46
CA VAL A 435 -29.32 -22.70 -43.76
C VAL A 435 -30.18 -23.97 -43.72
N ASP A 436 -30.14 -24.75 -42.63
CA ASP A 436 -30.96 -25.95 -42.48
C ASP A 436 -32.44 -25.62 -42.37
N PHE A 437 -32.79 -24.51 -41.71
CA PHE A 437 -34.16 -24.01 -41.71
C PHE A 437 -34.63 -23.60 -43.11
N GLN A 438 -33.78 -22.89 -43.87
CA GLN A 438 -34.08 -22.51 -45.24
C GLN A 438 -34.28 -23.74 -46.15
N ARG A 439 -33.44 -24.77 -46.01
CA ARG A 439 -33.58 -26.03 -46.75
C ARG A 439 -34.87 -26.79 -46.40
N LYS A 440 -35.32 -26.72 -45.15
CA LYS A 440 -36.61 -27.29 -44.75
C LYS A 440 -37.77 -26.58 -45.41
N LEU A 441 -37.78 -25.24 -45.40
CA LEU A 441 -38.76 -24.43 -46.12
C LEU A 441 -38.78 -24.75 -47.62
N GLU A 442 -37.62 -24.88 -48.26
CA GLU A 442 -37.53 -25.23 -49.69
C GLU A 442 -38.07 -26.64 -49.99
N ARG A 443 -37.89 -27.60 -49.06
CA ARG A 443 -38.49 -28.95 -49.18
C ARG A 443 -40.00 -28.90 -49.01
N GLU A 444 -40.48 -28.22 -47.98
CA GLU A 444 -41.92 -28.06 -47.73
C GLU A 444 -42.61 -27.33 -48.89
N ALA A 445 -41.99 -26.30 -49.47
CA ALA A 445 -42.50 -25.63 -50.66
C ALA A 445 -42.57 -26.55 -51.89
N ARG A 446 -41.57 -27.42 -52.10
CA ARG A 446 -41.60 -28.42 -53.19
C ARG A 446 -42.64 -29.52 -52.95
N GLU A 447 -42.87 -29.91 -51.71
CA GLU A 447 -43.91 -30.89 -51.34
C GLU A 447 -45.31 -30.27 -51.48
N GLU A 448 -45.50 -28.99 -51.15
CA GLU A 448 -46.74 -28.26 -51.42
C GLU A 448 -47.00 -28.05 -52.91
N GLU A 449 -45.97 -27.74 -53.71
CA GLU A 449 -46.09 -27.65 -55.17
C GLU A 449 -46.38 -29.02 -55.81
N GLY A 450 -45.81 -30.10 -55.27
CA GLY A 450 -46.10 -31.48 -55.67
C GLY A 450 -47.53 -31.92 -55.33
N ASN A 451 -48.03 -31.60 -54.14
CA ASN A 451 -49.41 -31.92 -53.73
C ASN A 451 -50.45 -31.06 -54.46
N LYS A 452 -50.16 -29.79 -54.78
CA LYS A 452 -51.02 -28.93 -55.64
C LYS A 452 -51.07 -29.38 -57.10
N ALA A 453 -50.17 -30.25 -57.54
CA ALA A 453 -50.23 -30.87 -58.86
C ALA A 453 -51.13 -32.12 -58.90
N GLU A 454 -51.43 -32.74 -57.75
CA GLU A 454 -52.37 -33.88 -57.64
C GLU A 454 -53.81 -33.45 -57.24
N GLU A 455 -53.99 -32.30 -56.59
CA GLU A 455 -55.32 -31.70 -56.34
C GLU A 455 -55.57 -30.49 -57.24
N LYS A 456 -56.03 -30.76 -58.48
CA LYS A 456 -56.79 -29.79 -59.28
C LYS A 456 -58.24 -30.24 -59.38
N GLU A 457 -59.05 -29.87 -58.39
CA GLU A 457 -60.46 -29.47 -58.51
C GLU A 457 -60.97 -29.09 -57.11
N ASP A 458 -60.83 -27.82 -56.72
CA ASP A 458 -61.95 -26.89 -56.50
C ASP A 458 -61.61 -25.66 -55.62
N VAL A 459 -62.06 -24.51 -56.14
CA VAL A 459 -62.45 -23.24 -55.50
C VAL A 459 -61.39 -22.30 -54.90
N GLU A 460 -61.47 -21.06 -55.42
CA GLU A 460 -60.88 -19.80 -54.94
C GLU A 460 -61.16 -19.53 -53.45
N GLN A 461 -60.16 -19.01 -52.72
CA GLN A 461 -60.33 -17.78 -51.93
C GLN A 461 -58.97 -17.20 -51.49
N GLY A 462 -58.93 -15.88 -51.44
CA GLY A 462 -57.70 -15.10 -51.37
C GLY A 462 -57.17 -14.76 -49.98
N ALA A 463 -56.00 -14.13 -50.05
CA ALA A 463 -55.33 -13.26 -49.07
C ALA A 463 -54.93 -13.86 -47.72
N SER A 464 -53.64 -14.23 -47.60
CA SER A 464 -52.86 -14.02 -46.36
C SER A 464 -51.33 -14.18 -46.53
N GLU A 465 -50.72 -13.64 -47.59
CA GLU A 465 -49.24 -13.68 -47.75
C GLU A 465 -48.47 -12.90 -46.67
N SER A 466 -49.08 -11.89 -46.03
CA SER A 466 -48.43 -11.10 -44.98
C SER A 466 -48.32 -11.81 -43.61
N THR A 467 -49.06 -12.92 -43.43
CA THR A 467 -49.16 -13.63 -42.14
C THR A 467 -48.26 -14.86 -42.08
N SER A 468 -47.90 -15.46 -43.22
CA SER A 468 -46.98 -16.61 -43.29
C SER A 468 -45.52 -16.18 -43.09
N GLU A 469 -45.04 -15.11 -43.73
CA GLU A 469 -43.69 -14.57 -43.50
C GLU A 469 -43.47 -14.20 -42.03
N GLY A 470 -44.47 -13.58 -41.40
CA GLY A 470 -44.41 -13.23 -39.98
C GLY A 470 -44.41 -14.45 -39.05
N ARG A 471 -45.01 -15.56 -39.47
CA ARG A 471 -45.00 -16.85 -38.74
C ARG A 471 -43.67 -17.57 -38.92
N ILE A 472 -43.17 -17.66 -40.14
CA ILE A 472 -41.87 -18.25 -40.48
C ILE A 472 -40.73 -17.51 -39.78
N ARG A 473 -40.76 -16.16 -39.76
CA ARG A 473 -39.79 -15.36 -38.99
C ARG A 473 -39.86 -15.61 -37.49
N ARG A 474 -41.05 -15.87 -36.93
CA ARG A 474 -41.20 -16.22 -35.51
C ARG A 474 -40.71 -17.63 -35.21
N GLU A 475 -40.98 -18.59 -36.07
CA GLU A 475 -40.51 -19.97 -35.92
C GLU A 475 -38.98 -20.05 -36.05
N LEU A 476 -38.40 -19.35 -37.03
CA LEU A 476 -36.94 -19.20 -37.13
C LEU A 476 -36.36 -18.54 -35.86
N ALA A 477 -36.99 -17.47 -35.38
CA ALA A 477 -36.55 -16.80 -34.15
C ALA A 477 -36.66 -17.71 -32.91
N GLU A 478 -37.69 -18.54 -32.80
CA GLU A 478 -37.86 -19.50 -31.69
C GLU A 478 -36.84 -20.64 -31.74
N VAL A 479 -36.49 -21.13 -32.94
CA VAL A 479 -35.46 -22.15 -33.13
C VAL A 479 -34.09 -21.56 -32.77
N ILE A 480 -33.78 -20.36 -33.26
CA ILE A 480 -32.54 -19.63 -32.92
C ILE A 480 -32.49 -19.33 -31.42
N ASP A 481 -33.61 -18.96 -30.79
CA ASP A 481 -33.66 -18.66 -29.34
C ASP A 481 -33.46 -19.90 -28.48
N LYS A 482 -34.03 -21.06 -28.85
CA LYS A 482 -33.81 -22.33 -28.14
C LYS A 482 -32.35 -22.77 -28.23
N GLU A 483 -31.76 -22.68 -29.41
CA GLU A 483 -30.35 -23.02 -29.61
C GLU A 483 -29.43 -22.05 -28.85
N ASN A 484 -29.72 -20.75 -28.92
CA ASN A 484 -29.05 -19.72 -28.11
C ASN A 484 -29.15 -20.04 -26.60
N GLU A 485 -30.29 -20.54 -26.11
CA GLU A 485 -30.45 -20.89 -24.69
C GLU A 485 -29.57 -22.08 -24.29
N GLN A 486 -29.45 -23.07 -25.19
CA GLN A 486 -28.64 -24.27 -24.99
C GLN A 486 -27.15 -23.95 -25.02
N ILE A 487 -26.70 -23.20 -26.03
CA ILE A 487 -25.35 -22.65 -26.14
C ILE A 487 -25.02 -21.78 -24.92
N ARG A 488 -25.94 -20.91 -24.49
CA ARG A 488 -25.73 -20.06 -23.30
C ARG A 488 -25.55 -20.90 -22.04
N ARG A 489 -26.19 -22.07 -21.91
CA ARG A 489 -26.01 -22.96 -20.75
C ARG A 489 -24.64 -23.64 -20.77
N GLU A 490 -24.16 -24.08 -21.93
CA GLU A 490 -22.82 -24.66 -22.10
C GLU A 490 -21.73 -23.61 -21.87
N GLN A 491 -21.91 -22.41 -22.42
CA GLN A 491 -21.02 -21.27 -22.19
C GLN A 491 -21.04 -20.76 -20.75
N THR A 492 -22.17 -20.74 -20.05
CA THR A 492 -22.17 -20.34 -18.62
C THR A 492 -21.28 -21.29 -17.79
N ARG A 493 -21.07 -22.52 -18.28
CA ARG A 493 -20.15 -23.51 -17.70
C ARG A 493 -18.69 -23.21 -18.07
N GLU A 494 -18.40 -22.84 -19.31
CA GLU A 494 -17.06 -22.52 -19.80
C GLU A 494 -16.56 -21.10 -19.45
N MET A 495 -17.40 -20.07 -19.57
CA MET A 495 -17.11 -18.69 -19.13
C MET A 495 -16.92 -18.56 -17.61
N ARG A 496 -17.53 -19.44 -16.80
CA ARG A 496 -17.20 -19.52 -15.38
C ARG A 496 -15.74 -19.94 -15.14
N ALA A 497 -15.12 -20.59 -16.11
CA ALA A 497 -13.71 -20.99 -16.08
C ALA A 497 -12.78 -20.00 -16.81
N ALA A 498 -13.31 -19.14 -17.69
CA ALA A 498 -12.54 -18.12 -18.40
C ALA A 498 -12.28 -16.88 -17.52
N PRO A 499 -11.01 -16.52 -17.24
CA PRO A 499 -10.69 -15.30 -16.51
C PRO A 499 -10.94 -14.08 -17.40
N GLY A 500 -11.74 -13.12 -16.94
CA GLY A 500 -11.88 -11.85 -17.66
C GLY A 500 -10.67 -10.92 -17.45
N PHE A 501 -10.51 -9.93 -18.33
CA PHE A 501 -9.27 -9.17 -18.56
C PHE A 501 -8.82 -8.19 -17.45
N GLY A 502 -9.24 -8.38 -16.19
CA GLY A 502 -8.98 -7.43 -15.09
C GLY A 502 -9.81 -6.14 -15.20
N PRO A 503 -9.66 -5.18 -14.28
CA PRO A 503 -10.38 -3.90 -14.35
C PRO A 503 -10.00 -3.19 -15.65
N ALA A 504 -10.98 -3.02 -16.52
CA ALA A 504 -10.90 -2.22 -17.73
C ALA A 504 -11.81 -1.01 -17.49
N PHE A 505 -11.23 0.19 -17.43
CA PHE A 505 -12.05 1.40 -17.42
C PHE A 505 -12.56 1.66 -18.84
N GLU A 506 -13.83 2.02 -18.98
CA GLU A 506 -14.35 2.52 -20.25
C GLU A 506 -13.55 3.77 -20.63
N LEU A 507 -12.96 3.75 -21.82
CA LEU A 507 -12.15 4.85 -22.30
C LEU A 507 -13.06 6.00 -22.75
N PRO A 508 -12.72 7.27 -22.46
CA PRO A 508 -13.48 8.41 -22.95
C PRO A 508 -13.38 8.60 -24.47
N PHE A 509 -12.42 7.92 -25.12
CA PHE A 509 -12.21 7.99 -26.56
C PHE A 509 -12.54 6.63 -27.19
N ARG A 510 -13.51 6.60 -28.11
CA ARG A 510 -13.76 5.44 -28.98
C ARG A 510 -12.72 5.43 -30.10
N PRO A 511 -12.17 4.26 -30.48
CA PRO A 511 -11.35 4.16 -31.67
C PRO A 511 -12.18 4.58 -32.90
N GLU A 512 -11.65 5.48 -33.72
CA GLU A 512 -12.25 5.80 -35.03
C GLU A 512 -12.31 4.52 -35.86
N GLY A 513 -13.53 4.09 -36.21
CA GLY A 513 -13.78 2.88 -37.01
C GLY A 513 -14.72 1.85 -36.40
N SER A 514 -15.31 2.08 -35.22
CA SER A 514 -16.41 1.24 -34.69
C SER A 514 -17.80 1.83 -35.00
N ASP A 515 -17.99 2.33 -36.21
CA ASP A 515 -19.33 2.60 -36.76
C ASP A 515 -19.84 1.31 -37.42
N ASP A 516 -20.23 0.35 -36.59
CA ASP A 516 -21.24 -0.64 -36.97
C ASP A 516 -22.38 -0.52 -35.96
N ASP A 517 -23.50 -0.03 -36.50
CA ASP A 517 -24.89 -0.08 -36.03
C ASP A 517 -25.36 0.82 -34.86
N ALA A 518 -26.10 1.85 -35.27
CA ALA A 518 -27.33 2.30 -34.60
C ALA A 518 -28.47 2.46 -35.63
#